data_AF-A0A4Q3GVL3-F1
#
_entry.id   AF-A0A4Q3GVL3-F1
#
_cell.length_a   1.000
_cell.length_b   1.000
_cell.length_c   1.000
_cell.angle_alpha   90.00
_cell.angle_beta   90.00
_cell.angle_gamma   90.00
#
_symmetry.space_group_name_H-M   'P 1'
#
loop_
_entity.id
_entity.type
_entity.pdbx_description
1 polymer ?
#
loop_
_entity_poly.entity_id
_entity_poly.type
_entity_poly.pdbx_seq_one_letter_code
_entity_poly.pdbx_strand_id
1 'polypeptide(L)' 'MSKNVPQGLDKRVYARIIRDITMATFGITHTINTKVGNDFVRGVSGGERKRVTIAEVSSGGAAVQCW' A
#
# COMPACT_ATOMS: atom_id res chain seq x y z
N MET A 1 2.53 -5.21 -15.70
CA MET A 1 3.82 -4.59 -15.32
C MET A 1 4.72 -5.66 -14.71
N SER A 2 5.54 -6.34 -15.51
CA SER A 2 6.51 -7.32 -14.98
C SER A 2 7.62 -6.54 -14.28
N LYS A 3 7.56 -6.41 -12.95
CA LYS A 3 8.61 -5.75 -12.16
C LYS A 3 9.76 -6.76 -12.00
N ASN A 4 10.86 -6.53 -12.70
CA ASN A 4 12.10 -7.28 -12.54
C ASN A 4 12.54 -7.17 -11.07
N VAL A 5 12.39 -8.25 -10.31
CA VAL A 5 12.94 -8.34 -8.96
C VAL A 5 14.46 -8.39 -9.08
N PRO A 6 15.22 -7.63 -8.29
CA PRO A 6 16.68 -7.67 -8.34
C PRO A 6 17.20 -9.10 -8.18
N GLN A 7 18.26 -9.45 -8.92
CA GLN A 7 18.82 -10.79 -8.90
C GLN A 7 19.23 -11.19 -7.47
N GLY A 8 18.75 -12.35 -7.01
CA GLY A 8 19.03 -12.88 -5.66
C GLY A 8 17.95 -12.59 -4.61
N LEU A 9 16.92 -11.80 -4.92
CA LEU A 9 15.78 -11.56 -4.01
C LEU A 9 14.56 -12.41 -4.38
N ASP A 10 13.97 -13.05 -3.37
CA ASP A 10 12.67 -13.70 -3.55
C ASP A 10 11.57 -12.65 -3.79
N LYS A 11 10.62 -12.99 -4.67
CA LYS A 11 9.53 -12.09 -5.07
C LYS A 11 8.69 -11.64 -3.87
N ARG A 12 8.46 -12.52 -2.89
CA ARG A 12 7.67 -12.21 -1.69
C ARG A 12 8.43 -11.29 -0.74
N VAL A 13 9.74 -11.47 -0.64
CA VAL A 13 10.60 -10.59 0.15
C VAL A 13 10.61 -9.19 -0.46
N TYR A 14 10.79 -9.09 -1.77
CA TYR A 14 10.74 -7.80 -2.47
C TYR A 14 9.38 -7.10 -2.30
N ALA A 15 8.27 -7.83 -2.47
CA ALA A 15 6.93 -7.27 -2.24
C ALA A 15 6.73 -6.75 -0.81
N ARG A 16 7.29 -7.45 0.19
CA ARG A 16 7.22 -7.03 1.60
C ARG A 16 8.00 -5.75 1.85
N ILE A 17 9.20 -5.63 1.30
CA ILE A 17 10.03 -4.42 1.42
C ILE A 17 9.30 -3.22 0.81
N ILE A 18 8.77 -3.37 -0.41
CA ILE A 18 8.03 -2.29 -1.06
C ILE A 18 6.78 -1.91 -0.26
N ARG A 19 6.01 -2.90 0.23
CA ARG A 19 4.88 -2.65 1.13
C ARG A 19 5.30 -1.82 2.35
N ASP A 20 6.37 -2.22 3.03
CA ASP A 20 6.81 -1.56 4.28
C ASP A 20 7.25 -0.12 4.03
N ILE A 21 7.97 0.12 2.94
CA ILE A 21 8.35 1.47 2.50
C ILE A 21 7.09 2.30 2.22
N THR A 22 6.17 1.78 1.40
CA THR A 22 4.93 2.49 1.05
C THR A 22 4.09 2.81 2.29
N MET A 23 3.92 1.87 3.21
CA MET A 23 3.15 2.08 4.43
C MET A 23 3.79 3.12 5.35
N ALA A 24 5.12 3.15 5.44
CA ALA A 24 5.86 4.17 6.18
C ALA A 24 5.72 5.56 5.53
N THR A 25 5.82 5.65 4.20
CA THR A 25 5.65 6.92 3.46
C THR A 25 4.28 7.56 3.70
N PHE A 26 3.22 6.75 3.80
CA PHE A 26 1.85 7.24 4.02
C PHE A 26 1.42 7.25 5.49
N GLY A 27 2.32 6.94 6.44
CA GLY A 27 2.02 6.97 7.87
C GLY A 27 0.88 6.04 8.28
N ILE A 28 0.82 4.86 7.68
CA ILE A 28 -0.20 3.83 7.93
C ILE A 28 0.41 2.50 8.40
N THR A 29 1.68 2.49 8.82
CA THR A 29 2.37 1.29 9.29
C THR A 29 1.66 0.62 10.48
N HIS A 30 1.04 1.39 11.37
CA HIS A 30 0.32 0.86 12.54
C HIS A 30 -0.98 0.13 12.19
N THR A 31 -1.51 0.31 10.98
CA THR A 31 -2.76 -0.36 10.53
C THR A 31 -2.52 -1.61 9.68
N ILE A 32 -1.28 -2.12 9.64
CA ILE A 32 -0.89 -3.24 8.76
C ILE A 32 -1.70 -4.53 8.95
N ASN A 33 -2.15 -4.79 10.18
CA ASN A 33 -2.96 -5.95 10.54
C ASN A 33 -4.44 -5.59 10.71
N THR A 34 -4.84 -4.37 10.36
CA THR A 34 -6.21 -3.87 10.48
C THR A 34 -6.88 -3.88 9.12
N LYS A 35 -8.11 -4.38 9.04
CA LYS A 35 -8.89 -4.33 7.80
C LYS A 35 -9.24 -2.87 7.46
N VAL A 36 -9.23 -2.51 6.18
CA VAL A 36 -9.66 -1.18 5.73
C VAL A 36 -11.12 -0.91 6.13
N GLY A 37 -11.97 -1.94 6.06
CA GLY A 37 -13.39 -1.86 6.39
C GLY A 37 -14.23 -1.21 5.29
N ASN A 38 -15.54 -1.16 5.51
CA ASN A 38 -16.55 -0.55 4.64
C ASN A 38 -17.75 -0.11 5.51
N ASP A 39 -18.89 0.21 4.89
CA ASP A 39 -20.09 0.69 5.62
C ASP A 39 -20.70 -0.34 6.57
N PHE A 40 -20.35 -1.62 6.43
CA PHE A 40 -20.89 -2.73 7.23
C PHE A 40 -19.84 -3.36 8.16
N VAL A 41 -18.55 -3.25 7.82
CA VAL A 41 -17.44 -3.85 8.56
C VAL A 41 -16.52 -2.76 9.07
N ARG A 42 -16.37 -2.67 10.39
CA ARG A 42 -15.45 -1.74 11.04
C ARG A 42 -14.01 -1.98 10.56
N GLY A 43 -13.31 -0.89 10.28
CA GLY A 43 -11.92 -0.90 9.87
C GLY A 43 -11.17 0.34 10.33
N VAL A 44 -10.27 0.81 9.49
CA VAL A 44 -9.46 2.02 9.74
C VAL A 44 -10.31 3.29 9.67
N SER A 45 -9.78 4.40 10.19
CA SER A 45 -10.45 5.70 10.11
C SER A 45 -10.64 6.15 8.65
N GLY A 46 -11.58 7.07 8.41
CA GLY A 46 -11.82 7.60 7.06
C GLY A 46 -10.58 8.29 6.45
N GLY A 47 -9.78 8.98 7.27
CA GLY A 47 -8.53 9.60 6.83
C GLY A 47 -7.46 8.57 6.47
N GLU A 48 -7.34 7.49 7.25
CA GLU A 48 -6.45 6.37 6.93
C GLU A 48 -6.88 5.66 5.65
N ARG A 49 -8.19 5.46 5.45
CA ARG A 49 -8.72 4.87 4.21
C ARG A 49 -8.33 5.68 2.97
N LYS A 50 -8.40 7.01 3.05
CA LYS A 50 -7.92 7.89 1.96
C LYS A 50 -6.42 7.70 1.69
N ARG A 51 -5.60 7.59 2.74
CA ARG A 51 -4.15 7.34 2.59
C ARG A 51 -3.85 5.97 1.98
N VAL A 52 -4.60 4.94 2.35
CA VAL A 52 -4.50 3.60 1.75
C VAL A 52 -4.78 3.64 0.24
N THR A 53 -5.84 4.36 -0.18
CA THR A 53 -6.15 4.54 -1.61
C THR A 53 -4.99 5.22 -2.35
N ILE A 54 -4.42 6.30 -1.80
CA ILE A 54 -3.28 6.99 -2.41
C ILE A 54 -2.07 6.05 -2.51
N ALA A 55 -1.79 5.27 -1.46
CA ALA A 55 -0.70 4.32 -1.43
C ALA A 55 -0.79 3.23 -2.52
N GLU A 56 -2.01 2.76 -2.79
CA GLU A 56 -2.29 1.78 -3.84
C GLU A 56 -2.00 2.35 -5.22
N VAL A 57 -2.52 3.54 -5.53
CA VAL A 57 -2.27 4.17 -6.85
C VAL A 57 -0.81 4.59 -7.03
N SER A 58 -0.13 5.05 -5.96
CA SER A 58 1.30 5.35 -6.01
C SER A 58 2.15 4.10 -6.30
N SER A 59 1.73 2.92 -5.85
CA SER A 59 2.41 1.65 -6.15
C SER A 59 2.27 1.23 -7.62
N GLY A 60 1.25 1.76 -8.30
CA GLY A 60 0.97 1.58 -9.73
C GLY A 60 1.90 2.38 -10.65
N GLY A 61 2.58 3.42 -10.14
CA GLY A 61 3.61 4.17 -10.87
C GLY A 61 3.08 5.08 -11.99
N ALA A 62 1.82 5.50 -11.92
CA ALA A 62 1.26 6.44 -12.88
C ALA A 62 1.76 7.87 -12.62
N ALA A 63 2.10 8.60 -13.70
CA ALA A 63 2.60 9.98 -13.61
C ALA A 63 1.54 10.98 -13.14
N VAL A 64 0.28 10.73 -13.48
CA VAL A 64 -0.88 11.53 -13.04
C VAL A 64 -1.97 10.57 -12.60
N GLN A 65 -2.60 10.85 -11.46
CA GLN A 65 -3.76 10.14 -10.96
C GLN A 65 -4.85 11.15 -10.66
N CYS A 66 -6.04 10.92 -11.23
CA CYS A 66 -7.23 11.74 -11.04
C CYS A 66 -8.31 10.90 -10.36
N TRP A 67 -9.19 11.58 -9.61
CA TRP A 67 -10.23 10.96 -8.81
C TRP A 67 -11.58 11.60 -9.13
#